data_AF-A0A2X1M5F6-F1
#
_entry.id   AF-A0A2X1M5F6-F1
#
_cell.length_a   1.000
_cell.length_b   1.000
_cell.length_c   1.000
_cell.angle_alpha   90.00
_cell.angle_beta   90.00
_cell.angle_gamma   90.00
#
_symmetry.space_group_name_H-M   'P 1'
#
loop_
_entity.id
_entity.type
_entity.pdbx_description
1 polymer ?
#
loop_
_entity_poly.entity_id
_entity_poly.type
_entity_poly.pdbx_seq_one_letter_code
_entity_poly.pdbx_strand_id
1 'polypeptide(L)'
;MEPFKYICHYWGKSSKSLTKGNDIHLLIYHCLDVAAVADCWWDQSVVLQNTFCRNEMLSKQRVKAWLLFFIALHDIGKFDIRFQYKSAESWLKLNPATPSLNGPSTQMCRKFNHGAAGLYWFNQDSLSEQSLGDFFSFFDAAPHPYESWFPWVEAVTGHHGFILHSQDQDKSRWEMPASLASYAAQDKQAREEWISVLEALFLTPAGLSINDIPPDCSSLLAGFLLAC
;
A
#
# COMPACT_ATOMS: atom_id res chain seq x y z
N MET A 1 -17.09 1.48 -12.49
CA MET A 1 -16.46 0.35 -11.79
C MET A 1 -17.26 0.15 -10.51
N GLU A 2 -17.72 -1.06 -10.21
CA GLU A 2 -18.31 -1.35 -8.89
C GLU A 2 -17.21 -1.14 -7.84
N PRO A 3 -17.30 -0.13 -6.95
CA PRO A 3 -16.30 0.05 -5.91
C PRO A 3 -16.35 -1.16 -4.97
N PHE A 4 -15.19 -1.54 -4.43
CA PHE A 4 -15.02 -2.67 -3.49
C PHE A 4 -15.08 -4.07 -4.11
N LYS A 5 -14.90 -4.20 -5.43
CA LYS A 5 -14.92 -5.50 -6.11
C LYS A 5 -13.80 -6.43 -5.65
N TYR A 6 -12.61 -5.90 -5.36
CA TYR A 6 -11.44 -6.69 -5.03
C TYR A 6 -10.99 -6.49 -3.58
N ILE A 7 -10.99 -5.25 -3.09
CA ILE A 7 -10.39 -4.89 -1.79
C ILE A 7 -11.11 -5.46 -0.56
N CYS A 8 -12.38 -5.88 -0.67
CA CYS A 8 -13.12 -6.50 0.43
C CYS A 8 -12.70 -7.95 0.75
N HIS A 9 -11.83 -8.54 -0.08
CA HIS A 9 -11.38 -9.93 0.04
C HIS A 9 -10.07 -10.10 0.83
N TYR A 10 -9.53 -9.02 1.40
CA TYR A 10 -8.22 -8.99 2.06
C TYR A 10 -8.35 -8.64 3.54
N TRP A 11 -7.67 -9.39 4.41
CA TRP A 11 -7.59 -9.12 5.84
C TRP A 11 -6.36 -8.29 6.20
N GLY A 12 -6.51 -7.38 7.16
CA GLY A 12 -5.43 -6.58 7.74
C GLY A 12 -4.96 -7.13 9.09
N LYS A 13 -5.91 -7.65 9.88
CA LYS A 13 -5.67 -8.44 11.10
C LYS A 13 -6.59 -9.68 11.12
N SER A 14 -6.06 -10.78 11.66
CA SER A 14 -6.76 -12.04 11.83
C SER A 14 -6.39 -12.63 13.19
N SER A 15 -7.39 -13.08 13.95
CA SER A 15 -7.17 -13.78 15.22
C SER A 15 -6.52 -15.14 14.99
N LYS A 16 -5.53 -15.49 15.80
CA LYS A 16 -4.94 -16.85 15.82
C LYS A 16 -5.74 -17.84 16.69
N SER A 17 -6.77 -17.37 17.40
CA SER A 17 -7.44 -18.17 18.43
C SER A 17 -8.68 -18.86 17.88
N LEU A 18 -8.62 -20.20 17.85
CA LEU A 18 -9.72 -21.10 17.44
C LEU A 18 -10.97 -21.03 18.34
N THR A 19 -10.91 -20.34 19.49
CA THR A 19 -11.96 -20.40 20.54
C THR A 19 -12.84 -19.15 20.63
N LYS A 20 -12.46 -18.04 19.99
CA LYS A 20 -13.32 -16.88 19.78
C LYS A 20 -13.42 -16.72 18.27
N GLY A 21 -14.64 -16.87 17.73
CA GLY A 21 -14.90 -16.94 16.29
C GLY A 21 -14.03 -15.97 15.50
N ASN A 22 -13.42 -16.45 14.42
CA ASN A 22 -12.43 -15.71 13.62
C ASN A 22 -12.85 -14.27 13.32
N ASP A 23 -12.41 -13.35 14.18
CA ASP A 23 -12.51 -11.91 13.98
C ASP A 23 -11.50 -11.54 12.90
N ILE A 24 -12.02 -11.37 11.69
CA ILE A 24 -11.28 -10.85 10.55
C ILE A 24 -11.55 -9.35 10.52
N HIS A 25 -10.51 -8.56 10.66
CA HIS A 25 -10.57 -7.13 10.42
C HIS A 25 -9.99 -6.85 9.03
N LEU A 26 -10.84 -6.34 8.14
CA LEU A 26 -10.49 -6.14 6.73
C LEU A 26 -9.33 -5.16 6.59
N LEU A 27 -8.51 -5.38 5.57
CA LEU A 27 -7.33 -4.58 5.31
C LEU A 27 -7.67 -3.11 5.11
N ILE A 28 -8.72 -2.83 4.33
CA ILE A 28 -9.17 -1.46 4.09
C ILE A 28 -9.55 -0.72 5.39
N TYR A 29 -10.22 -1.41 6.32
CA TYR A 29 -10.59 -0.81 7.60
C TYR A 29 -9.36 -0.60 8.48
N HIS A 30 -8.40 -1.53 8.46
CA HIS A 30 -7.16 -1.35 9.19
C HIS A 30 -6.40 -0.10 8.73
N CYS A 31 -6.30 0.10 7.42
CA CYS A 31 -5.65 1.26 6.85
C CYS A 31 -6.39 2.56 7.19
N LEU A 32 -7.73 2.55 7.16
CA LEU A 32 -8.54 3.71 7.52
C LEU A 32 -8.51 4.02 9.01
N ASP A 33 -8.41 3.02 9.89
CA ASP A 33 -8.25 3.22 11.33
C ASP A 33 -6.96 3.99 11.64
N VAL A 34 -5.85 3.60 11.02
CA VAL A 34 -4.54 4.30 11.15
C VAL A 34 -4.62 5.71 10.57
N ALA A 35 -5.29 5.89 9.42
CA ALA A 35 -5.51 7.22 8.84
C ALA A 35 -6.38 8.10 9.76
N ALA A 36 -7.41 7.55 10.40
CA ALA A 36 -8.27 8.27 11.34
C ALA A 36 -7.50 8.68 12.61
N VAL A 37 -6.57 7.86 13.09
CA VAL A 37 -5.65 8.25 14.16
C VAL A 37 -4.78 9.43 13.72
N ALA A 38 -4.18 9.36 12.53
CA ALA A 38 -3.38 10.45 11.98
C ALA A 38 -4.17 11.76 11.81
N ASP A 39 -5.43 11.66 11.39
CA ASP A 39 -6.38 12.77 11.29
C ASP A 39 -6.58 13.48 12.64
N CYS A 40 -6.80 12.69 13.71
CA CYS A 40 -6.92 13.20 15.07
C CYS A 40 -5.64 13.91 15.53
N TRP A 41 -4.47 13.31 15.29
CA TRP A 41 -3.19 13.92 15.65
C TRP A 41 -2.93 15.23 14.91
N TRP A 42 -3.27 15.27 13.62
CA TRP A 42 -3.14 16.48 12.80
C TRP A 42 -3.97 17.64 13.38
N ASP A 43 -5.23 17.39 13.74
CA ASP A 43 -6.13 18.43 14.26
C ASP A 43 -5.73 18.90 15.66
N GLN A 44 -5.10 18.03 16.46
CA GLN A 44 -4.70 18.34 17.84
C GLN A 44 -3.31 18.98 17.97
N SER A 45 -2.47 18.97 16.92
CA SER A 45 -1.09 19.44 17.01
C SER A 45 -0.72 20.46 15.94
N VAL A 46 -0.72 21.75 16.32
CA VAL A 46 -0.22 22.84 15.47
C VAL A 46 1.26 22.63 15.09
N VAL A 47 2.05 21.99 15.96
CA VAL A 47 3.45 21.66 15.66
C VAL A 47 3.55 20.64 14.53
N LEU A 48 2.69 19.60 14.49
CA LEU A 48 2.64 18.66 13.37
C LEU A 48 2.25 19.38 12.09
N GLN A 49 1.17 20.17 12.12
CA GLN A 49 0.71 20.93 10.95
C GLN A 49 1.82 21.82 10.39
N ASN A 50 2.50 22.58 11.25
CA ASN A 50 3.57 23.49 10.81
C ASN A 50 4.78 22.73 10.27
N THR A 51 5.09 21.56 10.83
CA THR A 51 6.20 20.73 10.35
C THR A 51 5.94 20.19 8.94
N PHE A 52 4.76 19.65 8.69
CA PHE A 52 4.39 19.12 7.38
C PHE A 52 4.12 20.22 6.34
N CYS A 53 3.76 21.44 6.76
CA CYS A 53 3.53 22.57 5.86
C CYS A 53 4.77 23.46 5.62
N ARG A 54 5.93 23.17 6.24
CA ARG A 54 7.01 24.15 6.45
C ARG A 54 7.63 24.71 5.15
N ASN A 55 7.49 24.02 4.02
CA ASN A 55 8.09 24.40 2.74
C ASN A 55 7.09 24.34 1.57
N GLU A 56 5.79 24.34 1.84
CA GLU A 56 4.80 24.01 0.82
C GLU A 56 4.02 25.24 0.32
N MET A 57 3.84 25.31 -1.00
CA MET A 57 2.90 26.25 -1.63
C MET A 57 1.43 25.82 -1.45
N LEU A 58 1.21 24.63 -0.88
CA LEU A 58 -0.11 24.04 -0.67
C LEU A 58 -0.79 24.56 0.60
N SER A 59 -2.12 24.61 0.57
CA SER A 59 -2.92 24.88 1.77
C SER A 59 -2.81 23.72 2.77
N LYS A 60 -3.01 24.01 4.06
CA LYS A 60 -3.04 22.98 5.12
C LYS A 60 -3.99 21.81 4.79
N GLN A 61 -5.12 22.11 4.17
CA GLN A 61 -6.10 21.09 3.74
C GLN A 61 -5.52 20.15 2.69
N ARG A 62 -4.79 20.68 1.70
CA ARG A 62 -4.16 19.88 0.63
C ARG A 62 -2.99 19.05 1.17
N VAL A 63 -2.19 19.59 2.09
CA VAL A 63 -1.13 18.82 2.78
C VAL A 63 -1.73 17.68 3.61
N LYS A 64 -2.79 17.97 4.39
CA LYS A 64 -3.51 16.95 5.18
C LYS A 64 -4.06 15.83 4.28
N ALA A 65 -4.66 16.18 3.15
CA ALA A 65 -5.18 15.20 2.18
C ALA A 65 -4.09 14.23 1.70
N TRP A 66 -2.93 14.73 1.30
CA TRP A 66 -1.80 13.89 0.90
C TRP A 66 -1.26 13.04 2.06
N LEU A 67 -1.14 13.61 3.26
CA LEU A 67 -0.70 12.89 4.45
C LEU A 67 -1.61 11.68 4.74
N LEU A 68 -2.93 11.88 4.78
CA LEU A 68 -3.89 10.81 5.05
C LEU A 68 -3.92 9.77 3.93
N PHE A 69 -3.85 10.21 2.68
CA PHE A 69 -3.75 9.34 1.51
C PHE A 69 -2.56 8.38 1.63
N PHE A 70 -1.34 8.90 1.88
CA PHE A 70 -0.15 8.05 1.98
C PHE A 70 -0.14 7.19 3.23
N ILE A 71 -0.62 7.69 4.38
CA ILE A 71 -0.73 6.87 5.60
C ILE A 71 -1.64 5.66 5.37
N ALA A 72 -2.75 5.83 4.64
CA ALA A 72 -3.64 4.72 4.31
C ALA A 72 -3.04 3.70 3.31
N LEU A 73 -1.88 4.01 2.71
CA LEU A 73 -1.11 3.09 1.86
C LEU A 73 -0.03 2.30 2.60
N HIS A 74 0.19 2.53 3.90
CA HIS A 74 1.31 1.90 4.64
C HIS A 74 1.37 0.37 4.50
N ASP A 75 0.20 -0.26 4.46
CA ASP A 75 0.01 -1.71 4.40
C ASP A 75 -0.37 -2.21 3.00
N ILE A 76 -0.13 -1.42 1.93
CA ILE A 76 -0.49 -1.80 0.55
C ILE A 76 0.07 -3.17 0.13
N GLY A 77 1.24 -3.57 0.63
CA GLY A 77 1.81 -4.89 0.34
C GLY A 77 1.09 -6.06 1.02
N LYS A 78 0.06 -5.82 1.85
CA LYS A 78 -0.84 -6.87 2.34
C LYS A 78 -1.88 -7.29 1.30
N PHE A 79 -2.09 -6.51 0.23
CA PHE A 79 -2.76 -6.95 -0.99
C PHE A 79 -1.84 -7.87 -1.80
N ASP A 80 -1.41 -8.97 -1.18
CA ASP A 80 -0.56 -10.00 -1.78
C ASP A 80 -0.93 -11.34 -1.16
N ILE A 81 -1.16 -12.33 -2.01
CA ILE A 81 -1.55 -13.68 -1.59
C ILE A 81 -0.60 -14.30 -0.58
N ARG A 82 0.71 -14.00 -0.65
CA ARG A 82 1.74 -14.52 0.26
C ARG A 82 1.60 -13.93 1.66
N PHE A 83 1.11 -12.70 1.79
CA PHE A 83 0.70 -12.15 3.09
C PHE A 83 -0.60 -12.79 3.56
N GLN A 84 -1.62 -12.82 2.69
CA GLN A 84 -2.95 -13.29 3.06
C GLN A 84 -2.96 -14.76 3.51
N TYR A 85 -2.14 -15.61 2.89
CA TYR A 85 -1.96 -17.03 3.28
C TYR A 85 -1.14 -17.24 4.55
N LYS A 86 -0.62 -16.19 5.20
CA LYS A 86 -0.18 -16.31 6.61
C LYS A 86 -1.32 -16.79 7.51
N SER A 87 -2.57 -16.57 7.11
CA SER A 87 -3.78 -17.20 7.65
C SER A 87 -4.66 -17.71 6.50
N ALA A 88 -4.37 -18.92 6.01
CA ALA A 88 -5.13 -19.55 4.92
C ALA A 88 -6.62 -19.67 5.25
N GLU A 89 -6.97 -19.93 6.52
CA GLU A 89 -8.36 -19.99 6.99
C GLU A 89 -9.08 -18.65 6.81
N SER A 90 -8.42 -17.54 7.19
CA SER A 90 -9.02 -16.21 7.01
C SER A 90 -9.15 -15.83 5.55
N TRP A 91 -8.15 -16.17 4.72
CA TRP A 91 -8.23 -15.97 3.29
C TRP A 91 -9.41 -16.73 2.66
N LEU A 92 -9.55 -18.03 2.96
CA LEU A 92 -10.64 -18.86 2.43
C LEU A 92 -12.02 -18.41 2.90
N LYS A 93 -12.13 -17.88 4.13
CA LYS A 93 -13.38 -17.30 4.64
C LYS A 93 -13.80 -16.06 3.86
N LEU A 94 -12.84 -15.23 3.45
CA LEU A 94 -13.11 -14.07 2.60
C LEU A 94 -13.28 -14.45 1.12
N ASN A 95 -12.71 -15.57 0.68
CA ASN A 95 -12.71 -16.01 -0.72
C ASN A 95 -13.31 -17.43 -0.88
N PRO A 96 -14.59 -17.65 -0.51
CA PRO A 96 -15.16 -18.99 -0.45
C PRO A 96 -15.35 -19.65 -1.83
N ALA A 97 -15.43 -18.85 -2.90
CA ALA A 97 -15.60 -19.33 -4.27
C ALA A 97 -14.26 -19.70 -4.94
N THR A 98 -13.12 -19.37 -4.33
CA THR A 98 -11.81 -19.73 -4.87
C THR A 98 -11.62 -21.24 -4.67
N PRO A 99 -11.40 -22.02 -5.74
CA PRO A 99 -11.06 -23.43 -5.61
C PRO A 99 -9.87 -23.56 -4.66
N SER A 100 -9.74 -24.65 -3.90
CA SER A 100 -8.49 -24.97 -3.18
C SER A 100 -7.36 -25.22 -4.20
N LEU A 101 -6.86 -24.15 -4.81
CA LEU A 101 -5.64 -24.11 -5.59
C LEU A 101 -4.46 -24.32 -4.64
N ASN A 102 -3.34 -24.73 -5.20
CA ASN A 102 -2.06 -24.74 -4.51
C ASN A 102 -1.68 -23.29 -4.15
N GLY A 103 -2.03 -22.87 -2.94
CA GLY A 103 -1.63 -21.59 -2.39
C GLY A 103 -0.11 -21.48 -2.20
N PRO A 104 0.41 -20.30 -1.86
CA PRO A 104 1.83 -20.11 -1.58
C PRO A 104 2.30 -21.04 -0.46
N SER A 105 3.54 -21.51 -0.55
CA SER A 105 4.12 -22.36 0.49
C SER A 105 4.23 -21.62 1.83
N THR A 106 4.22 -22.38 2.93
CA THR A 106 4.42 -21.81 4.28
C THR A 106 5.72 -21.03 4.40
N GLN A 107 6.79 -21.47 3.73
CA GLN A 107 8.08 -20.78 3.77
C GLN A 107 8.00 -19.43 3.04
N MET A 108 7.33 -19.35 1.89
CA MET A 108 7.10 -18.09 1.17
C MET A 108 6.33 -17.12 2.05
N CYS A 109 5.22 -17.57 2.65
CA CYS A 109 4.40 -16.73 3.52
C CYS A 109 5.19 -16.21 4.73
N ARG A 110 5.96 -17.07 5.40
CA ARG A 110 6.77 -16.68 6.57
C ARG A 110 7.83 -15.63 6.25
N LYS A 111 8.49 -15.74 5.09
CA LYS A 111 9.55 -14.81 4.66
C LYS A 111 9.02 -13.51 4.05
N PHE A 112 7.72 -13.44 3.76
CA PHE A 112 7.10 -12.29 3.13
C PHE A 112 7.04 -11.08 4.07
N ASN A 113 7.67 -9.97 3.66
CA ASN A 113 7.63 -8.68 4.33
C ASN A 113 6.75 -7.75 3.50
N HIS A 114 5.59 -7.37 4.04
CA HIS A 114 4.60 -6.59 3.29
C HIS A 114 4.98 -5.11 3.15
N GLY A 115 5.88 -4.58 3.97
CA GLY A 115 6.45 -3.25 3.76
C GLY A 115 7.30 -3.22 2.50
N ALA A 116 8.40 -3.99 2.50
CA ALA A 116 9.30 -4.06 1.36
C ALA A 116 8.61 -4.55 0.06
N ALA A 117 7.69 -5.52 0.16
CA ALA A 117 6.91 -5.96 -1.00
C ALA A 117 5.87 -4.93 -1.45
N GLY A 118 5.34 -4.10 -0.54
CA GLY A 118 4.43 -3.01 -0.88
C GLY A 118 5.11 -1.95 -1.75
N LEU A 119 6.32 -1.53 -1.38
CA LEU A 119 7.14 -0.64 -2.22
C LEU A 119 7.43 -1.25 -3.60
N TYR A 120 7.72 -2.56 -3.63
CA TYR A 120 7.98 -3.27 -4.88
C TYR A 120 6.77 -3.23 -5.80
N TRP A 121 5.60 -3.64 -5.31
CA TRP A 121 4.40 -3.68 -6.13
C TRP A 121 3.92 -2.30 -6.55
N PHE A 122 4.07 -1.27 -5.70
CA PHE A 122 3.78 0.10 -6.09
C PHE A 122 4.58 0.54 -7.32
N ASN A 123 5.88 0.21 -7.33
CA ASN A 123 6.76 0.49 -8.46
C ASN A 123 6.41 -0.37 -9.68
N GLN A 124 6.18 -1.68 -9.51
CA GLN A 124 5.95 -2.58 -10.64
C GLN A 124 4.57 -2.42 -11.29
N ASP A 125 3.51 -2.21 -10.52
CA ASP A 125 2.15 -2.17 -11.07
C ASP A 125 1.93 -0.99 -12.02
N SER A 126 2.65 0.11 -11.77
CA SER A 126 2.60 1.35 -12.52
C SER A 126 3.45 1.33 -13.79
N LEU A 127 4.31 0.32 -13.98
CA LEU A 127 5.07 0.12 -15.21
C LEU A 127 4.17 -0.56 -16.25
N SER A 128 4.08 0.05 -17.44
CA SER A 128 3.37 -0.56 -18.58
C SER A 128 4.04 -1.87 -18.99
N GLU A 129 3.27 -2.88 -19.44
CA GLU A 129 3.84 -4.14 -19.96
C GLU A 129 4.83 -3.91 -21.12
N GLN A 130 4.71 -2.79 -21.84
CA GLN A 130 5.59 -2.41 -22.96
C GLN A 130 7.02 -2.06 -22.51
N SER A 131 7.25 -1.58 -21.28
CA SER A 131 8.59 -1.21 -20.81
C SER A 131 9.46 -2.41 -20.39
N LEU A 132 8.87 -3.61 -20.28
CA LEU A 132 9.59 -4.83 -19.90
C LEU A 132 10.18 -5.60 -21.10
N GLY A 133 9.75 -5.28 -22.32
CA GLY A 133 10.08 -6.06 -23.53
C GLY A 133 11.06 -5.40 -24.50
N ASP A 134 11.42 -4.13 -24.29
CA ASP A 134 12.16 -3.37 -25.30
C ASP A 134 13.67 -3.34 -25.01
N PHE A 135 14.42 -4.20 -25.69
CA PHE A 135 15.89 -4.32 -25.60
C PHE A 135 16.63 -2.99 -25.88
N PHE A 136 15.96 -2.03 -26.51
CA PHE A 136 16.49 -0.70 -26.83
C PHE A 136 16.21 0.39 -25.77
N SER A 137 15.43 0.11 -24.71
CA SER A 137 15.12 1.10 -23.65
C SER A 137 16.26 1.35 -22.65
N PHE A 138 17.44 0.74 -22.87
CA PHE A 138 18.57 0.79 -21.94
C PHE A 138 19.18 2.20 -21.77
N PHE A 139 18.89 3.13 -22.69
CA PHE A 139 19.47 4.48 -22.69
C PHE A 139 18.50 5.59 -22.28
N ASP A 140 17.18 5.34 -22.28
CA ASP A 140 16.15 6.31 -21.86
C ASP A 140 14.99 5.55 -21.21
N ALA A 141 15.21 5.07 -19.98
CA ALA A 141 14.09 4.59 -19.18
C ALA A 141 13.21 5.80 -18.85
N ALA A 142 12.00 5.84 -19.40
CA ALA A 142 11.03 6.88 -19.07
C ALA A 142 10.85 6.94 -17.53
N PRO A 143 10.80 8.14 -16.94
CA PRO A 143 10.56 8.29 -15.51
C PRO A 143 9.28 7.57 -15.09
N HIS A 144 9.29 7.00 -13.88
CA HIS A 144 8.11 6.36 -13.31
C HIS A 144 6.98 7.38 -13.19
N PRO A 145 5.72 7.06 -13.57
CA PRO A 145 4.62 8.04 -13.56
C PRO A 145 4.36 8.66 -12.18
N TYR A 146 4.70 7.92 -11.12
CA TYR A 146 4.63 8.37 -9.72
C TYR A 146 6.00 8.56 -9.06
N GLU A 147 7.03 8.98 -9.80
CA GLU A 147 8.38 9.15 -9.25
C GLU A 147 8.40 10.08 -8.01
N SER A 148 7.62 11.18 -8.04
CA SER A 148 7.48 12.11 -6.91
C SER A 148 6.84 11.50 -5.67
N TRP A 149 6.22 10.33 -5.77
CA TRP A 149 5.60 9.65 -4.63
C TRP A 149 6.59 8.77 -3.88
N PHE A 150 7.75 8.41 -4.47
CA PHE A 150 8.66 7.45 -3.85
C PHE A 150 9.08 7.84 -2.42
N PRO A 151 9.45 9.08 -2.10
CA PRO A 151 9.78 9.45 -0.72
C PRO A 151 8.65 9.15 0.28
N TRP A 152 7.39 9.37 -0.12
CA TRP A 152 6.21 9.05 0.68
C TRP A 152 6.00 7.54 0.81
N VAL A 153 6.03 6.82 -0.31
CA VAL A 153 5.79 5.37 -0.33
C VAL A 153 6.89 4.61 0.41
N GLU A 154 8.16 4.98 0.24
CA GLU A 154 9.29 4.41 0.98
C GLU A 154 9.12 4.62 2.49
N ALA A 155 8.73 5.82 2.91
CA ALA A 155 8.50 6.12 4.32
C ALA A 155 7.33 5.33 4.91
N VAL A 156 6.18 5.25 4.24
CA VAL A 156 5.00 4.55 4.79
C VAL A 156 5.12 3.03 4.72
N THR A 157 5.80 2.49 3.71
CA THR A 157 6.08 1.06 3.64
C THR A 157 7.23 0.64 4.56
N GLY A 158 8.06 1.58 5.01
CA GLY A 158 9.10 1.38 6.02
C GLY A 158 8.60 1.33 7.47
N HIS A 159 7.28 1.29 7.70
CA HIS A 159 6.64 1.37 9.02
C HIS A 159 6.97 0.23 10.01
N HIS A 160 7.79 -0.75 9.64
CA HIS A 160 8.36 -1.73 10.58
C HIS A 160 9.73 -1.30 11.14
N GLY A 161 10.10 -0.03 10.95
CA GLY A 161 11.35 0.55 11.49
C GLY A 161 12.55 0.47 10.54
N PHE A 162 12.33 0.13 9.27
CA PHE A 162 13.39 0.15 8.24
C PHE A 162 12.83 0.69 6.93
N ILE A 163 13.34 1.85 6.50
CA ILE A 163 13.00 2.46 5.21
C ILE A 163 13.93 1.83 4.16
N LEU A 164 13.33 1.17 3.18
CA LEU A 164 14.03 0.67 2.00
C LEU A 164 13.85 1.71 0.89
N HIS A 165 14.95 2.13 0.27
CA HIS A 165 14.87 2.97 -0.92
C HIS A 165 14.55 2.10 -2.15
N SER A 166 13.71 2.62 -3.04
CA SER A 166 13.25 1.95 -4.26
C SER A 166 14.41 1.50 -5.15
N GLN A 167 15.50 2.27 -5.20
CA GLN A 167 16.74 1.95 -5.92
C GLN A 167 17.52 0.76 -5.34
N ASP A 168 17.41 0.52 -4.02
CA ASP A 168 18.16 -0.52 -3.31
C ASP A 168 17.38 -1.86 -3.22
N GLN A 169 16.21 -1.90 -3.85
CA GLN A 169 15.30 -3.02 -3.74
C GLN A 169 15.72 -4.20 -4.63
N ASP A 170 15.95 -5.36 -4.01
CA ASP A 170 16.07 -6.64 -4.71
C ASP A 170 14.72 -7.10 -5.25
N LYS A 171 14.45 -6.80 -6.53
CA LYS A 171 13.21 -7.12 -7.25
C LYS A 171 12.91 -8.62 -7.28
N SER A 172 13.94 -9.46 -7.44
CA SER A 172 13.80 -10.91 -7.59
C SER A 172 13.17 -11.58 -6.36
N ARG A 173 13.30 -10.94 -5.19
CA ARG A 173 12.74 -11.42 -3.93
C ARG A 173 11.22 -11.30 -3.86
N TRP A 174 10.63 -10.37 -4.61
CA TRP A 174 9.22 -10.00 -4.49
C TRP A 174 8.40 -10.38 -5.71
N GLU A 175 9.03 -10.69 -6.85
CA GLU A 175 8.36 -11.22 -8.04
C GLU A 175 7.42 -12.38 -7.69
N MET A 176 6.25 -12.40 -8.33
CA MET A 176 5.29 -13.48 -8.13
C MET A 176 5.72 -14.70 -8.95
N PRO A 177 5.85 -15.90 -8.35
CA PRO A 177 6.10 -17.11 -9.12
C PRO A 177 4.94 -17.41 -10.09
N ALA A 178 5.27 -18.01 -11.25
CA ALA A 178 4.28 -18.38 -12.26
C ALA A 178 3.14 -19.26 -11.73
N SER A 179 3.40 -20.09 -10.73
CA SER A 179 2.39 -20.93 -10.06
C SER A 179 1.31 -20.13 -9.32
N LEU A 180 1.55 -18.84 -9.04
CA LEU A 180 0.62 -17.93 -8.36
C LEU A 180 0.15 -16.79 -9.27
N ALA A 181 0.36 -16.89 -10.59
CA ALA A 181 0.04 -15.82 -11.54
C ALA A 181 -1.45 -15.40 -11.51
N SER A 182 -2.37 -16.34 -11.27
CA SER A 182 -3.79 -16.02 -11.13
C SER A 182 -4.08 -15.10 -9.95
N TYR A 183 -3.32 -15.23 -8.85
CA TYR A 183 -3.43 -14.34 -7.70
C TYR A 183 -2.81 -12.98 -7.97
N ALA A 184 -1.66 -12.92 -8.68
CA ALA A 184 -1.00 -11.66 -8.99
C ALA A 184 -1.91 -10.67 -9.72
N ALA A 185 -2.70 -11.14 -10.69
CA ALA A 185 -3.64 -10.30 -11.41
C ALA A 185 -4.71 -9.70 -10.49
N GLN A 186 -5.32 -10.52 -9.61
CA GLN A 186 -6.30 -10.05 -8.63
C GLN A 186 -5.67 -9.11 -7.60
N ASP A 187 -4.48 -9.43 -7.11
CA ASP A 187 -3.74 -8.64 -6.14
C ASP A 187 -3.40 -7.25 -6.69
N LYS A 188 -2.97 -7.16 -7.97
CA LYS A 188 -2.77 -5.89 -8.68
C LYS A 188 -4.06 -5.09 -8.77
N GLN A 189 -5.15 -5.72 -9.21
CA GLN A 189 -6.46 -5.06 -9.30
C GLN A 189 -6.94 -4.53 -7.93
N ALA A 190 -6.66 -5.24 -6.84
CA ALA A 190 -6.98 -4.79 -5.50
C ALA A 190 -6.15 -3.56 -5.08
N ARG A 191 -4.85 -3.53 -5.40
CA ARG A 191 -4.00 -2.36 -5.10
C ARG A 191 -4.40 -1.13 -5.91
N GLU A 192 -4.70 -1.30 -7.19
CA GLU A 192 -5.21 -0.22 -8.06
C GLU A 192 -6.56 0.30 -7.55
N GLU A 193 -7.51 -0.59 -7.24
CA GLU A 193 -8.80 -0.22 -6.67
C GLU A 193 -8.62 0.51 -5.33
N TRP A 194 -7.67 0.08 -4.49
CA TRP A 194 -7.40 0.75 -3.22
C TRP A 194 -6.90 2.18 -3.42
N ILE A 195 -5.96 2.40 -4.34
CA ILE A 195 -5.45 3.74 -4.68
C ILE A 195 -6.61 4.63 -5.17
N SER A 196 -7.48 4.13 -6.05
CA SER A 196 -8.64 4.88 -6.54
C SER A 196 -9.64 5.22 -5.42
N VAL A 197 -9.87 4.31 -4.47
CA VAL A 197 -10.73 4.57 -3.32
C VAL A 197 -10.10 5.65 -2.42
N LEU A 198 -8.79 5.60 -2.18
CA LEU A 198 -8.10 6.60 -1.38
C LEU A 198 -8.07 7.98 -2.02
N GLU A 199 -7.95 8.05 -3.35
CA GLU A 199 -8.10 9.30 -4.11
C GLU A 199 -9.48 9.92 -3.84
N ALA A 200 -10.55 9.13 -3.98
CA ALA A 200 -11.91 9.59 -3.78
C ALA A 200 -12.18 10.02 -2.32
N LEU A 201 -11.56 9.34 -1.34
CA LEU A 201 -11.73 9.64 0.08
C LEU A 201 -10.95 10.87 0.56
N PHE A 202 -9.70 11.04 0.11
CA PHE A 202 -8.80 12.04 0.67
C PHE A 202 -8.43 13.16 -0.30
N LEU A 203 -8.13 12.84 -1.56
CA LEU A 203 -7.61 13.81 -2.53
C LEU A 203 -8.74 14.61 -3.19
N THR A 204 -9.76 13.93 -3.73
CA THR A 204 -10.88 14.57 -4.45
C THR A 204 -11.58 15.65 -3.61
N PRO A 205 -11.88 15.43 -2.30
CA PRO A 205 -12.50 16.46 -1.46
C PRO A 205 -11.62 17.71 -1.23
N ALA A 206 -10.31 17.60 -1.42
CA ALA A 206 -9.35 18.70 -1.34
C ALA A 206 -9.05 19.34 -2.70
N GLY A 207 -9.78 18.95 -3.77
CA GLY A 207 -9.52 19.42 -5.13
C GLY A 207 -8.22 18.89 -5.72
N LEU A 208 -7.80 17.70 -5.30
CA LEU A 208 -6.61 16.98 -5.76
C LEU A 208 -7.00 15.67 -6.45
N SER A 209 -6.04 15.11 -7.20
CA SER A 209 -6.09 13.82 -7.85
C SER A 209 -4.75 13.10 -7.71
N ILE A 210 -4.72 11.81 -8.07
CA ILE A 210 -3.46 11.05 -8.14
C ILE A 210 -2.50 11.55 -9.23
N ASN A 211 -2.97 12.40 -10.14
CA ASN A 211 -2.15 13.01 -11.18
C ASN A 211 -1.48 14.31 -10.73
N ASP A 212 -1.84 14.82 -9.55
CA ASP A 212 -1.18 15.97 -8.95
C ASP A 212 0.14 15.56 -8.26
N ILE A 213 1.08 16.51 -8.19
CA ILE A 213 2.37 16.29 -7.53
C ILE A 213 2.17 16.47 -6.01
N PRO A 214 2.53 15.47 -5.18
CA PRO A 214 2.47 15.61 -3.74
C PRO A 214 3.53 16.60 -3.23
N PRO A 215 3.33 17.18 -2.04
CA PRO A 215 4.36 17.98 -1.36
C PRO A 215 5.62 17.15 -1.06
N ASP A 216 6.71 17.83 -0.70
CA ASP A 216 7.92 17.16 -0.25
C ASP A 216 7.64 16.32 1.00
N CYS A 217 8.13 15.08 1.01
CA CYS A 217 7.93 14.19 2.15
C CYS A 217 8.77 14.66 3.35
N SER A 218 8.11 14.91 4.47
CA SER A 218 8.81 15.18 5.73
C SER A 218 9.56 13.93 6.21
N SER A 219 10.81 14.10 6.65
CA SER A 219 11.59 13.03 7.26
C SER A 219 10.99 12.47 8.56
N LEU A 220 10.02 13.18 9.16
CA LEU A 220 9.29 12.73 10.36
C LEU A 220 8.16 11.74 10.04
N LEU A 221 7.79 11.56 8.76
CA LEU A 221 6.61 10.77 8.39
C LEU A 221 6.68 9.33 8.91
N ALA A 222 7.80 8.64 8.74
CA ALA A 222 7.94 7.25 9.19
C ALA A 222 7.79 7.12 10.71
N GLY A 223 8.33 8.08 11.47
CA GLY A 223 8.19 8.13 12.93
C GLY A 223 6.76 8.46 13.37
N PHE A 224 6.07 9.35 12.64
CA PHE A 224 4.68 9.68 12.89
C PHE A 224 3.75 8.49 12.63
N LEU A 225 3.97 7.77 11.52
CA LEU A 225 3.20 6.57 11.18
C LEU A 225 3.38 5.46 12.21
N LEU A 226 4.58 5.27 12.76
CA LEU A 226 4.83 4.31 13.86
C LEU A 226 4.02 4.61 15.13
N ALA A 227 3.61 5.87 15.33
CA ALA A 227 2.81 6.31 16.47
C ALA A 227 1.29 6.26 16.22
N CYS A 228 0.88 6.00 14.98
CA CYS A 228 -0.52 5.81 14.58
C CYS A 228 -0.91 4.33 14.64
#